data_AF-A0A2N9NCQ0-F1
#
_entry.id   AF-A0A2N9NCQ0-F1
#
_cell.length_a   1.000
_cell.length_b   1.000
_cell.length_c   1.000
_cell.angle_alpha   90.00
_cell.angle_beta   90.00
_cell.angle_gamma   90.00
#
_symmetry.space_group_name_H-M   'P 1'
#
loop_
_entity.id
_entity.type
_entity.pdbx_description
1 polymer ?
#
loop_
_entity_poly.entity_id
_entity_poly.type
_entity_poly.pdbx_seq_one_letter_code
_entity_poly.pdbx_strand_id
1 'polypeptide(L)'
;MDGFDTKAGLFTPNLLECEVNRVMVEITHRTIAVCDSSKFGRRSLCNIMPVTAVHEVITDKQIAKADLYALKEAGIRVTLV
;
A
#
# COMPACT_ATOMS: atom_id res chain seq x y z
N MET A 1 -0.64 1.85 8.90
CA MET A 1 0.33 1.49 7.84
C MET A 1 1.45 2.51 7.80
N ASP A 2 2.69 2.01 7.79
CA ASP A 2 3.91 2.79 7.99
C ASP A 2 4.94 2.66 6.88
N GLY A 3 4.78 1.69 5.98
CA GLY A 3 5.61 1.56 4.79
C GLY A 3 4.86 0.95 3.62
N PHE A 4 5.12 1.45 2.43
CA PHE A 4 4.61 0.94 1.19
C PHE A 4 5.77 0.73 0.21
N ASP A 5 6.05 -0.53 -0.09
CA ASP A 5 6.93 -0.92 -1.18
C ASP A 5 6.08 -1.30 -2.39
N THR A 6 6.28 -0.62 -3.52
CA THR A 6 5.49 -0.80 -4.76
C THR A 6 5.68 -2.17 -5.43
N LYS A 7 6.56 -3.02 -4.90
CA LYS A 7 6.76 -4.41 -5.33
C LYS A 7 6.34 -5.41 -4.25
N ALA A 8 6.62 -5.13 -2.98
CA ALA A 8 6.40 -6.06 -1.88
C ALA A 8 5.06 -5.86 -1.15
N GLY A 9 4.47 -4.66 -1.17
CA GLY A 9 3.18 -4.37 -0.55
C GLY A 9 3.23 -3.41 0.65
N LEU A 10 2.25 -3.55 1.55
CA LEU A 10 2.01 -2.63 2.66
C LEU A 10 2.54 -3.20 3.98
N PHE A 11 3.12 -2.35 4.83
CA PHE A 11 3.80 -2.77 6.04
C PHE A 11 3.42 -1.93 7.27
N THR A 12 3.44 -2.56 8.45
CA THR A 12 3.32 -1.92 9.77
C THR A 12 4.34 -2.57 10.74
N PRO A 13 4.90 -1.83 11.71
CA PRO A 13 5.69 -2.43 12.78
C PRO A 13 4.83 -3.17 13.81
N ASN A 14 3.51 -2.92 13.84
CA ASN A 14 2.60 -3.50 14.83
C ASN A 14 2.05 -4.84 14.35
N LEU A 15 2.46 -5.93 15.00
CA LEU A 15 2.03 -7.28 14.65
C LEU A 15 0.50 -7.47 14.80
N LEU A 16 -0.11 -6.93 15.86
CA LEU A 16 -1.56 -7.05 16.07
C LEU A 16 -2.35 -6.28 15.01
N GLU A 17 -1.91 -5.07 14.63
CA GLU A 17 -2.50 -4.32 13.50
C GLU A 17 -2.37 -5.13 12.19
N CYS A 18 -1.21 -5.74 11.96
CA CYS A 18 -0.96 -6.52 10.75
C CYS A 18 -1.94 -7.70 10.61
N GLU A 19 -2.12 -8.48 11.68
CA GLU A 19 -3.00 -9.65 11.67
C GLU A 19 -4.47 -9.26 11.47
N VAL A 20 -4.94 -8.20 12.13
CA VAL A 20 -6.31 -7.71 11.96
C VAL A 20 -6.53 -7.22 10.52
N ASN A 21 -5.62 -6.40 10.00
CA ASN A 21 -5.75 -5.86 8.65
C ASN A 21 -5.65 -6.94 7.56
N ARG A 22 -4.86 -8.01 7.78
CA ARG A 22 -4.81 -9.18 6.88
C ARG A 22 -6.17 -9.83 6.72
N VAL A 23 -6.82 -10.16 7.84
CA VAL A 23 -8.15 -10.76 7.83
C VAL A 23 -9.16 -9.83 7.15
N MET A 24 -9.09 -8.51 7.38
CA MET A 24 -9.94 -7.53 6.71
C MET A 24 -9.76 -7.54 5.18
N VAL A 25 -8.52 -7.71 4.70
CA VAL A 25 -8.19 -7.78 3.27
C VAL A 25 -8.65 -9.10 2.65
N GLU A 26 -8.60 -10.21 3.39
CA GLU A 26 -9.03 -11.52 2.89
C GLU A 26 -10.54 -11.59 2.62
N ILE A 27 -11.34 -10.84 3.38
CA ILE A 27 -12.81 -10.87 3.28
C ILE A 27 -13.39 -9.72 2.43
N THR A 28 -12.58 -8.75 2.01
CA THR A 28 -13.07 -7.59 1.25
C THR A 28 -13.12 -7.88 -0.26
N HIS A 29 -14.11 -7.29 -0.93
CA HIS A 29 -14.17 -7.28 -2.39
C HIS A 29 -13.24 -6.24 -3.03
N ARG A 30 -12.82 -5.23 -2.26
CA ARG A 30 -11.99 -4.14 -2.77
C ARG A 30 -11.16 -3.53 -1.67
N THR A 31 -9.89 -3.26 -1.99
CA THR A 31 -8.92 -2.71 -1.06
C THR A 31 -8.35 -1.41 -1.60
N ILE A 32 -8.48 -0.33 -0.83
CA ILE A 32 -7.97 1.00 -1.18
C ILE A 32 -6.96 1.41 -0.11
N ALA A 33 -5.73 1.68 -0.53
CA ALA A 33 -4.69 2.20 0.34
C ALA A 33 -4.70 3.73 0.32
N VAL A 34 -4.72 4.35 1.50
CA VAL A 34 -4.60 5.80 1.66
C VAL A 34 -3.36 6.09 2.47
N CYS A 35 -2.42 6.84 1.90
CA CYS A 35 -1.18 7.21 2.57
C CYS A 35 -0.56 8.44 1.91
N ASP A 36 0.20 9.22 2.68
CA ASP A 36 1.05 10.28 2.13
C ASP A 36 2.28 9.68 1.42
N SER A 37 2.93 10.52 0.60
CA SER A 37 4.11 10.13 -0.18
C SER A 37 5.32 9.70 0.66
N SER A 38 5.39 10.09 1.94
CA SER A 38 6.52 9.75 2.83
C SER A 38 6.53 8.27 3.26
N LYS A 39 5.44 7.54 2.98
CA LYS A 39 5.30 6.10 3.25
C LYS A 39 5.90 5.22 2.15
N PHE A 40 6.16 5.75 0.96
CA PHE A 40 6.71 4.97 -0.16
C PHE A 40 8.19 4.61 0.02
N GLY A 41 8.62 3.52 -0.62
CA GLY A 41 10.00 3.02 -0.58
C GLY A 41 10.41 2.43 0.77
N ARG A 42 9.45 2.18 1.67
CA ARG A 42 9.69 1.71 3.04
C ARG A 42 9.12 0.32 3.25
N ARG A 43 9.90 -0.53 3.90
CA ARG A 43 9.46 -1.79 4.51
C ARG A 43 9.49 -1.65 6.02
N SER A 44 8.60 -2.36 6.70
CA SER A 44 8.57 -2.48 8.16
C SER A 44 8.55 -3.95 8.57
N LEU A 45 8.42 -4.22 9.87
CA LEU A 45 8.53 -5.56 10.45
C LEU A 45 7.51 -6.55 9.86
N CYS A 46 6.25 -6.13 9.72
CA CYS A 46 5.15 -7.00 9.31
C CYS A 46 4.58 -6.55 7.96
N ASN A 47 4.43 -7.48 7.01
CA ASN A 47 3.77 -7.22 5.73
C ASN A 47 2.26 -7.50 5.85
N ILE A 48 1.43 -6.46 5.76
CA ILE A 48 -0.02 -6.56 5.82
C ILE A 48 -0.56 -7.29 4.60
N MET A 49 -0.20 -6.87 3.39
CA MET A 49 -0.71 -7.46 2.16
C MET A 49 0.24 -7.22 1.00
N PRO A 50 0.31 -8.14 0.01
CA PRO A 50 1.07 -7.92 -1.20
C PRO A 50 0.48 -6.78 -2.01
N VAL A 51 1.31 -6.12 -2.85
CA VAL A 51 0.87 -5.02 -3.72
C VAL A 51 -0.27 -5.44 -4.66
N THR A 52 -0.31 -6.72 -5.06
CA THR A 52 -1.35 -7.29 -5.93
C THR A 52 -2.74 -7.35 -5.29
N ALA A 53 -2.84 -7.23 -3.96
CA ALA A 53 -4.13 -7.16 -3.26
C ALA A 53 -4.72 -5.73 -3.23
N VAL A 54 -3.96 -4.72 -3.65
CA VAL A 54 -4.37 -3.32 -3.66
C VAL A 54 -5.05 -2.98 -4.98
N HIS A 55 -6.25 -2.40 -4.91
CA HIS A 55 -7.01 -2.03 -6.10
C HIS A 55 -6.83 -0.56 -6.46
N GLU A 56 -6.67 0.30 -5.45
CA GLU A 56 -6.48 1.73 -5.61
C GLU A 56 -5.59 2.31 -4.52
N VAL A 57 -4.81 3.33 -4.88
CA VAL A 57 -3.98 4.11 -3.98
C VAL A 57 -4.39 5.58 -4.06
N ILE A 58 -4.65 6.19 -2.91
CA ILE A 58 -4.87 7.63 -2.77
C ILE A 58 -3.67 8.22 -2.02
N THR A 59 -2.96 9.14 -2.66
CA THR A 59 -1.74 9.75 -2.11
C THR A 59 -1.63 11.21 -2.50
N ASP A 60 -0.85 11.98 -1.75
CA ASP A 60 -0.53 13.35 -2.14
C ASP A 60 0.33 13.41 -3.41
N LYS A 61 0.40 14.60 -4.01
CA LYS A 61 1.14 14.89 -5.25
C LYS A 61 2.68 14.82 -5.13
N GLN A 62 3.25 14.60 -3.95
CA GLN A 62 4.69 14.51 -3.74
C GLN A 62 5.25 13.08 -3.94
N ILE A 63 4.40 12.10 -4.30
CA ILE A 63 4.85 10.75 -4.66
C ILE A 63 5.92 10.78 -5.75
N ALA A 64 6.97 9.97 -5.58
CA ALA A 64 8.03 9.84 -6.58
C ALA A 64 7.46 9.27 -7.90
N LYS A 65 7.91 9.82 -9.04
CA LYS A 65 7.46 9.36 -10.36
C LYS A 65 7.66 7.85 -10.54
N ALA A 66 8.77 7.31 -10.04
CA ALA A 66 9.08 5.89 -10.14
C ALA A 66 8.03 5.01 -9.43
N ASP A 67 7.61 5.39 -8.22
CA ASP A 67 6.56 4.67 -7.49
C ASP A 67 5.20 4.80 -8.17
N LEU A 68 4.86 6.00 -8.66
CA LEU A 68 3.64 6.22 -9.44
C LEU A 68 3.59 5.33 -10.70
N TYR A 69 4.72 5.21 -11.42
CA TYR A 69 4.81 4.32 -12.57
C TYR A 69 4.69 2.85 -12.18
N ALA A 70 5.38 2.41 -11.13
CA ALA A 70 5.32 1.04 -10.66
C ALA A 70 3.90 0.61 -10.26
N LEU A 71 3.15 1.49 -9.56
CA LEU A 71 1.74 1.23 -9.23
C LEU A 71 0.88 1.08 -10.49
N LYS A 72 1.06 1.97 -11.48
CA LYS A 72 0.31 1.91 -12.74
C LYS A 72 0.64 0.66 -13.54
N GLU A 73 1.90 0.25 -13.61
CA GLU A 73 2.32 -1.00 -14.26
C GLU A 73 1.74 -2.23 -13.55
N ALA A 74 1.58 -2.18 -12.22
CA ALA A 74 0.90 -3.21 -11.45
C ALA A 74 -0.63 -3.21 -11.64
N GLY A 75 -1.19 -2.34 -12.48
CA GLY A 75 -2.63 -2.25 -12.73
C GLY A 75 -3.42 -1.55 -11.63
N ILE A 76 -2.74 -0.87 -10.71
CA ILE A 76 -3.36 -0.22 -9.55
C ILE A 76 -3.83 1.19 -9.95
N ARG A 77 -5.08 1.52 -9.63
CA ARG A 77 -5.59 2.88 -9.84
C ARG A 77 -4.90 3.83 -8.87
N VAL A 78 -4.47 5.00 -9.34
CA VAL A 78 -3.86 6.01 -8.46
C VAL A 78 -4.62 7.33 -8.56
N THR A 79 -5.05 7.83 -7.41
CA THR A 79 -5.72 9.12 -7.25
C THR A 79 -4.79 10.05 -6.48
N LEU A 80 -4.41 11.18 -7.09
CA LEU A 80 -3.54 12.18 -6.47
C LEU A 80 -4.39 13.30 -5.85
N VAL A 81 -4.16 13.60 -4.57
CA VAL A 81 -4.83 14.69 -3.84
C VAL A 81 -3.90 15.86 -3.55
#